data_AF-A0A7C4BA10-F1
#
_entry.id   AF-A0A7C4BA10-F1
#
_cell.length_a   1.000
_cell.length_b   1.000
_cell.length_c   1.000
_cell.angle_alpha   90.00
_cell.angle_beta   90.00
_cell.angle_gamma   90.00
#
_symmetry.space_group_name_H-M   'P 1'
#
loop_
_entity.id
_entity.type
_entity.pdbx_description
1 polymer ?
#
loop_
_entity_poly.entity_id
_entity_poly.type
_entity_poly.pdbx_seq_one_letter_code
_entity_poly.pdbx_strand_id
1 'polypeptide(L)'
;MSLPATWLGALLALLGLVVAIWGLRLARLLVSLTFGLALGYLLYAYSAPSLRESLGGPALFLLGLVLGALIGFSAFKLALSLLAGFLSAHVIMSTGFVVDGGEAVALLSLALAAIIYRLVDKLLAAVFALAGALLLFYGLEIAGLRGWISLLAAAAVFIVGLISQKR
;
A
#
# COMPACT_ATOMS: atom_id res chain seq x y z
N MET A 1 -3.71 -31.43 -11.53
CA MET A 1 -3.75 -30.93 -12.91
C MET A 1 -3.17 -29.52 -12.91
N SER A 2 -2.03 -29.31 -13.57
CA SER A 2 -1.43 -27.99 -13.74
C SER A 2 -2.16 -27.23 -14.86
N LEU A 3 -2.36 -25.92 -14.69
CA LEU A 3 -2.91 -25.07 -15.74
C LEU A 3 -1.93 -25.01 -16.92
N PRO A 4 -2.42 -24.92 -18.18
CA PRO A 4 -1.55 -24.71 -19.32
C PRO A 4 -0.83 -23.37 -19.20
N ALA A 5 0.43 -23.30 -19.64
CA ALA A 5 1.28 -22.11 -19.51
C ALA A 5 0.63 -20.85 -20.08
N THR A 6 -0.11 -20.98 -21.19
CA THR A 6 -0.84 -19.86 -21.82
C THR A 6 -1.92 -19.27 -20.93
N TRP A 7 -2.66 -20.11 -20.19
CA TRP A 7 -3.67 -19.65 -19.23
C TRP A 7 -3.05 -18.96 -18.03
N LEU A 8 -1.93 -19.49 -17.53
CA LEU A 8 -1.18 -18.86 -16.44
C LEU A 8 -0.64 -17.49 -16.86
N GLY A 9 -0.08 -17.39 -18.07
CA GLY A 9 0.40 -16.13 -18.65
C GLY A 9 -0.73 -15.10 -18.82
N ALA A 10 -1.89 -15.52 -19.33
CA ALA A 10 -3.05 -14.64 -19.47
C ALA A 10 -3.57 -14.12 -18.12
N LEU A 11 -3.63 -14.99 -17.10
CA LEU A 11 -4.04 -14.59 -15.74
C LEU A 11 -3.05 -13.61 -15.11
N LEU A 12 -1.74 -13.85 -15.25
CA LEU A 12 -0.71 -12.92 -14.79
C LEU A 12 -0.78 -11.58 -15.52
N ALA A 13 -1.04 -11.59 -16.82
CA ALA A 13 -1.19 -10.38 -17.60
C ALA A 13 -2.41 -9.55 -17.16
N LEU A 14 -3.54 -10.22 -16.93
CA LEU A 14 -4.75 -9.60 -16.43
C LEU A 14 -4.55 -9.04 -15.01
N LEU A 15 -3.92 -9.81 -14.13
CA LEU A 15 -3.57 -9.35 -12.78
C LEU A 15 -2.65 -8.13 -12.85
N GLY A 16 -1.62 -8.18 -13.71
CA GLY A 16 -0.70 -7.07 -13.92
C GLY A 16 -1.41 -5.80 -14.38
N LEU A 17 -2.35 -5.92 -15.31
CA LEU A 17 -3.19 -4.80 -15.76
C LEU A 17 -4.05 -4.21 -14.63
N VAL A 18 -4.71 -5.06 -13.83
CA VAL A 18 -5.52 -4.63 -12.68
C VAL A 18 -4.65 -3.92 -11.65
N VAL A 19 -3.49 -4.48 -11.32
CA VAL A 19 -2.54 -3.88 -10.36
C VAL A 19 -2.00 -2.55 -10.88
N ALA A 20 -1.67 -2.46 -12.17
CA ALA A 20 -1.13 -1.24 -12.77
C ALA A 20 -2.15 -0.10 -12.83
N ILE A 21 -3.44 -0.39 -12.98
CA ILE A 21 -4.47 0.66 -13.14
C ILE A 21 -5.17 0.98 -11.82
N TRP A 22 -5.41 -0.02 -10.97
CA TRP A 22 -6.24 0.08 -9.77
C TRP A 22 -5.49 -0.21 -8.46
N GLY A 23 -4.21 -0.58 -8.52
CA GLY A 23 -3.44 -1.06 -7.37
C GLY A 23 -3.52 -0.15 -6.14
N LEU A 24 -3.30 1.15 -6.30
CA LEU A 24 -3.40 2.09 -5.18
C LEU A 24 -4.80 2.15 -4.56
N ARG A 25 -5.86 2.13 -5.38
CA ARG A 25 -7.25 2.18 -4.88
C ARG A 25 -7.62 0.90 -4.14
N LEU A 26 -7.21 -0.25 -4.69
CA LEU A 26 -7.40 -1.56 -4.05
C LEU A 26 -6.61 -1.64 -2.74
N ALA A 27 -5.36 -1.18 -2.72
CA ALA A 27 -4.55 -1.14 -1.50
C ALA A 27 -5.19 -0.24 -0.44
N ARG A 28 -5.68 0.94 -0.82
CA ARG A 28 -6.40 1.84 0.09
C ARG A 28 -7.64 1.15 0.68
N LEU A 29 -8.44 0.50 -0.16
CA LEU A 29 -9.65 -0.20 0.27
C LEU A 29 -9.32 -1.36 1.21
N LEU A 30 -8.33 -2.18 0.86
CA LEU A 30 -7.90 -3.31 1.68
C LEU A 30 -7.37 -2.85 3.03
N VAL A 31 -6.45 -1.89 3.05
CA VAL A 31 -5.87 -1.36 4.29
C VAL A 31 -6.95 -0.74 5.18
N SER A 32 -7.84 0.07 4.62
CA SER A 32 -8.97 0.63 5.37
C SER A 32 -9.88 -0.46 5.92
N LEU A 33 -10.20 -1.50 5.13
CA LEU A 33 -11.02 -2.61 5.59
C LEU A 33 -10.34 -3.38 6.72
N THR A 34 -9.04 -3.67 6.60
CA THR A 34 -8.27 -4.36 7.64
C THR A 34 -8.24 -3.56 8.94
N PHE A 35 -8.01 -2.25 8.87
CA PHE A 35 -8.08 -1.38 10.04
C PHE A 35 -9.48 -1.29 10.63
N GLY A 36 -10.52 -1.21 9.80
CA GLY A 36 -11.92 -1.29 10.22
C GLY A 36 -12.20 -2.56 10.99
N LEU A 37 -11.86 -3.72 10.43
CA LEU A 37 -12.05 -5.02 11.10
C LEU A 37 -11.26 -5.11 12.40
N ALA A 38 -10.01 -4.65 12.42
CA ALA A 38 -9.17 -4.65 13.62
C ALA A 38 -9.76 -3.77 14.74
N LEU A 39 -10.16 -2.53 14.41
CA LEU A 39 -10.72 -1.60 15.39
C LEU A 39 -12.13 -2.03 15.84
N GLY A 40 -12.94 -2.54 14.93
CA GLY A 40 -14.24 -3.15 15.24
C GLY A 40 -14.09 -4.32 16.21
N TYR A 41 -13.12 -5.22 15.96
CA TYR A 41 -12.82 -6.31 16.86
C TYR A 41 -12.32 -5.81 18.23
N LEU A 42 -11.42 -4.82 18.26
CA LEU A 42 -10.92 -4.25 19.52
C LEU A 42 -12.04 -3.65 20.36
N LEU A 43 -12.95 -2.89 19.75
CA LEU A 43 -14.10 -2.31 20.44
C LEU A 43 -15.10 -3.39 20.86
N TYR A 44 -15.35 -4.40 20.04
CA TYR A 44 -16.19 -5.52 20.42
C TYR A 44 -15.62 -6.30 21.62
N ALA A 45 -14.33 -6.61 21.62
CA ALA A 45 -13.69 -7.51 22.58
C ALA A 45 -13.27 -6.83 23.90
N TYR A 46 -12.90 -5.55 23.86
CA TYR A 46 -12.30 -4.84 25.01
C TYR A 46 -13.10 -3.62 25.49
N SER A 47 -14.31 -3.38 24.97
CA SER A 47 -15.18 -2.31 25.48
C SER A 47 -15.58 -2.52 26.93
N ALA A 48 -15.67 -1.43 27.69
CA ALA A 48 -16.15 -1.42 29.06
C ALA A 48 -17.59 -1.99 29.18
N PRO A 49 -17.95 -2.61 30.32
CA PRO A 49 -19.30 -3.15 30.53
C PRO A 49 -20.42 -2.12 30.32
N SER A 50 -20.24 -0.89 30.80
CA SER A 50 -21.20 0.21 30.65
C SER A 50 -21.49 0.57 29.18
N LEU A 51 -20.47 0.52 28.32
CA LEU A 51 -20.61 0.75 26.88
C LEU A 51 -21.31 -0.42 26.17
N ARG A 52 -21.02 -1.66 26.59
CA ARG A 52 -21.69 -2.85 26.06
C ARG A 52 -23.17 -2.89 26.43
N GLU A 53 -23.53 -2.47 27.64
CA GLU A 53 -24.91 -2.41 28.09
C GLU A 53 -25.71 -1.35 27.34
N SER A 54 -25.10 -0.19 27.04
CA SER A 54 -25.80 0.91 26.35
C SER A 54 -25.96 0.69 24.84
N LEU A 55 -24.93 0.22 24.15
CA LEU A 55 -24.91 0.13 22.68
C LEU A 55 -25.03 -1.30 22.15
N GLY A 56 -24.69 -2.30 22.96
CA GLY A 56 -24.57 -3.69 22.52
C GLY A 56 -23.28 -3.97 21.75
N GLY A 57 -22.81 -5.23 21.83
CA GLY A 57 -21.59 -5.69 21.14
C GLY A 57 -21.59 -5.44 19.61
N PRO A 58 -22.67 -5.76 18.88
CA PRO A 58 -22.72 -5.53 17.43
C PRO A 58 -22.59 -4.05 17.03
N ALA A 59 -23.21 -3.13 17.79
CA ALA A 59 -23.12 -1.71 17.47
C ALA A 59 -21.71 -1.15 17.72
N LEU A 60 -21.05 -1.60 18.79
CA LEU A 60 -19.64 -1.25 19.07
C LEU A 60 -18.70 -1.77 17.98
N PHE A 61 -18.92 -2.98 17.48
CA PHE A 61 -18.17 -3.51 16.34
C PHE A 61 -18.35 -2.64 15.09
N LEU A 62 -19.60 -2.33 14.73
CA LEU A 62 -19.90 -1.50 13.55
C LEU A 62 -19.32 -0.10 13.67
N LEU A 63 -19.37 0.50 14.86
CA LEU A 63 -18.77 1.79 15.13
C LEU A 63 -17.25 1.75 14.93
N GLY A 64 -16.58 0.73 15.47
CA GLY A 64 -15.15 0.52 15.24
C GLY A 64 -14.80 0.24 13.79
N LEU A 65 -15.63 -0.51 13.08
CA LEU A 65 -15.45 -0.79 11.66
C LEU A 65 -15.49 0.49 10.83
N VAL A 66 -16.49 1.34 11.06
CA VAL A 66 -16.62 2.62 10.35
C VAL A 66 -15.45 3.55 10.67
N LEU A 67 -15.14 3.73 11.96
CA LEU A 67 -14.02 4.58 12.37
C LEU A 67 -12.69 4.09 11.80
N GLY A 68 -12.41 2.79 11.91
CA GLY A 68 -11.18 2.19 11.40
C GLY A 68 -11.08 2.26 9.88
N ALA A 69 -12.20 2.11 9.16
CA ALA A 69 -12.21 2.27 7.70
C ALA A 69 -11.94 3.72 7.26
N LEU A 70 -12.45 4.70 8.00
CA LEU A 70 -12.25 6.13 7.74
C LEU A 70 -10.79 6.57 7.94
N ILE A 71 -10.15 6.11 9.03
CA ILE A 71 -8.79 6.54 9.37
C ILE A 71 -7.69 5.59 8.89
N GLY A 72 -8.04 4.35 8.54
CA GLY A 72 -7.09 3.25 8.37
C GLY A 72 -5.98 3.53 7.37
N PHE A 73 -6.31 4.03 6.19
CA PHE A 73 -5.30 4.36 5.19
C PHE A 73 -4.38 5.51 5.63
N SER A 74 -4.93 6.54 6.28
CA SER A 74 -4.14 7.66 6.81
C SER A 74 -3.22 7.22 7.95
N ALA A 75 -3.70 6.36 8.84
CA ALA A 75 -2.92 5.77 9.93
C ALA A 75 -1.79 4.89 9.38
N PHE A 76 -2.08 4.04 8.39
CA PHE A 76 -1.08 3.24 7.68
C PHE A 76 -0.01 4.12 7.03
N LYS A 77 -0.44 5.16 6.32
CA LYS A 77 0.46 6.11 5.66
C LYS A 77 1.37 6.82 6.67
N LEU A 78 0.83 7.21 7.82
CA LEU A 78 1.60 7.82 8.90
C LEU A 78 2.64 6.84 9.46
N ALA A 79 2.21 5.62 9.81
CA ALA A 79 3.10 4.58 10.35
C ALA A 79 4.24 4.23 9.37
N LEU A 80 3.91 4.04 8.09
CA LEU A 80 4.90 3.79 7.04
C LEU A 80 5.90 4.95 6.90
N SER A 81 5.41 6.18 6.98
CA SER A 81 6.26 7.38 6.84
C SER A 81 7.18 7.56 8.04
N LEU A 82 6.70 7.33 9.26
CA LEU A 82 7.52 7.37 10.47
C LEU A 82 8.62 6.30 10.44
N LEU A 83 8.27 5.07 10.06
CA LEU A 83 9.21 3.97 9.97
C LEU A 83 10.27 4.22 8.89
N ALA A 84 9.86 4.64 7.69
CA ALA A 84 10.77 4.96 6.61
C ALA A 84 11.65 6.18 6.92
N GLY A 85 11.08 7.21 7.57
CA GLY A 85 11.81 8.39 8.01
C GLY A 85 12.89 8.05 9.05
N PHE A 86 12.53 7.20 10.03
CA PHE A 86 13.46 6.71 11.03
C PHE A 86 14.61 5.89 10.42
N LEU A 87 14.30 4.91 9.57
CA LEU A 87 15.32 4.10 8.90
C LEU A 87 16.26 4.96 8.06
N SER A 88 15.71 5.92 7.32
CA SER A 88 16.49 6.84 6.48
C SER A 88 17.39 7.74 7.33
N ALA A 89 16.89 8.29 8.44
CA ALA A 89 17.68 9.10 9.37
C ALA A 89 18.83 8.29 9.96
N HIS A 90 18.59 7.03 10.32
CA HIS A 90 19.61 6.15 10.87
C HIS A 90 20.72 5.81 9.86
N VAL A 91 20.34 5.57 8.59
CA VAL A 91 21.31 5.36 7.50
C VAL A 91 22.13 6.61 7.21
N ILE A 92 21.53 7.81 7.26
CA ILE A 92 22.28 9.07 7.07
C ILE A 92 23.26 9.28 8.22
N MET A 93 22.88 8.97 9.45
CA MET A 93 23.77 9.07 10.60
C MET A 93 24.97 8.12 10.48
N SER A 94 24.75 6.88 10.01
CA SER A 94 25.85 5.91 9.85
C SER A 94 26.90 6.31 8.81
N THR A 95 26.59 7.27 7.94
CA THR A 95 27.54 7.84 6.98
C THR A 95 28.44 8.95 7.56
N GLY A 96 28.21 9.37 8.81
CA GLY A 96 29.01 10.40 9.50
C GLY A 96 28.74 11.85 9.07
N PHE A 97 27.71 12.10 8.25
CA PHE A 97 27.35 13.44 7.78
C PHE A 97 26.60 14.30 8.81
N VAL A 98 26.10 13.71 9.91
CA VAL A 98 25.30 14.39 10.93
C VAL A 98 25.91 14.14 12.30
N VAL A 99 25.92 15.17 13.16
CA VAL A 99 26.46 15.12 14.52
C VAL A 99 25.72 14.05 15.34
N ASP A 100 26.49 13.20 16.02
CA ASP A 100 25.96 12.14 16.88
C ASP A 100 25.15 12.72 18.04
N GLY A 101 23.83 12.49 18.02
CA GLY A 101 22.92 12.89 19.08
C GLY A 101 21.52 12.33 18.88
N GLY A 102 20.94 11.75 19.93
CA GLY A 102 19.58 11.16 19.87
C GLY A 102 18.50 12.16 19.45
N GLU A 103 18.65 13.43 19.85
CA GLU A 103 17.74 14.52 19.46
C GLU A 103 17.84 14.85 17.96
N ALA A 104 19.05 14.84 17.40
CA ALA A 104 19.26 15.08 15.96
C ALA A 104 18.62 13.98 15.11
N VAL A 105 18.71 12.72 15.55
CA VAL A 105 18.05 11.58 14.89
C VAL A 105 16.54 11.71 14.95
N ALA A 106 15.97 12.09 16.09
CA ALA A 106 14.53 12.26 16.24
C ALA A 106 14.00 13.37 15.33
N LEU A 107 14.65 14.53 15.30
CA LEU A 107 14.27 15.65 14.42
C LEU A 107 14.40 15.31 12.94
N LEU A 108 15.51 14.67 12.54
CA LEU A 108 15.72 14.23 11.17
C LEU A 108 14.68 13.18 10.75
N SER A 109 14.36 12.23 11.63
CA SER A 109 13.33 11.21 11.41
C SER A 109 11.97 11.85 11.16
N LEU A 110 11.58 12.84 11.98
CA LEU A 110 10.31 13.56 11.80
C LEU A 110 10.27 14.37 10.51
N ALA A 111 11.37 15.07 10.17
CA ALA A 111 11.46 15.83 8.93
C ALA A 111 11.34 14.91 7.70
N LEU A 112 12.07 13.80 7.68
CA LEU A 112 11.99 12.81 6.60
C LEU A 112 10.62 12.14 6.55
N ALA A 113 10.03 11.80 7.70
CA ALA A 113 8.69 11.24 7.76
C ALA A 113 7.65 12.20 7.17
N ALA A 114 7.74 13.51 7.44
CA ALA A 114 6.82 14.50 6.86
C ALA A 114 6.95 14.59 5.33
N ILE A 115 8.19 14.55 4.81
CA ILE A 115 8.46 14.54 3.36
C ILE A 115 7.90 13.26 2.74
N ILE A 116 8.23 12.11 3.31
CA ILE A 116 7.77 10.80 2.84
C ILE A 116 6.25 10.75 2.86
N TYR A 117 5.61 11.19 3.95
CA TYR A 117 4.15 11.25 4.05
C TYR A 117 3.52 12.04 2.89
N ARG A 118 4.10 13.18 2.50
CA ARG A 118 3.61 13.93 1.34
C ARG A 118 3.78 13.19 0.01
N LEU A 119 4.80 12.33 -0.08
CA LEU A 119 5.16 11.59 -1.30
C LEU A 119 4.58 10.18 -1.39
N VAL A 120 4.14 9.56 -0.29
CA VAL A 120 3.73 8.14 -0.24
C VAL A 120 2.70 7.81 -1.32
N ASP A 121 1.68 8.64 -1.54
CA ASP A 121 0.65 8.34 -2.54
C ASP A 121 1.25 8.26 -3.96
N LYS A 122 2.21 9.15 -4.28
CA LYS A 122 2.91 9.16 -5.58
C LYS A 122 3.87 7.98 -5.70
N LEU A 123 4.58 7.65 -4.63
CA LEU A 123 5.51 6.53 -4.59
C LEU A 123 4.78 5.20 -4.72
N LEU A 124 3.70 5.00 -3.95
CA LEU A 124 2.86 3.81 -4.07
C LEU A 124 2.23 3.70 -5.46
N ALA A 125 1.74 4.82 -6.03
CA ALA A 125 1.22 4.80 -7.39
C ALA A 125 2.25 4.34 -8.42
N ALA A 126 3.49 4.84 -8.29
CA ALA A 126 4.59 4.43 -9.16
C ALA A 126 4.96 2.95 -8.96
N VAL A 127 5.03 2.48 -7.71
CA VAL A 127 5.34 1.09 -7.39
C VAL A 127 4.28 0.15 -7.94
N PHE A 128 2.98 0.45 -7.75
CA PHE A 128 1.90 -0.38 -8.30
C PHE A 128 1.86 -0.35 -9.83
N ALA A 129 2.05 0.81 -10.46
CA ALA A 129 2.14 0.91 -11.91
C ALA A 129 3.31 0.07 -12.47
N LEU A 130 4.49 0.14 -11.83
CA LEU A 130 5.68 -0.62 -12.22
C LEU A 130 5.47 -2.12 -12.02
N ALA A 131 5.04 -2.54 -10.83
CA ALA A 131 4.81 -3.94 -10.51
C ALA A 131 3.76 -4.58 -11.42
N GLY A 132 2.66 -3.86 -11.68
CA GLY A 132 1.62 -4.32 -12.60
C GLY A 132 2.12 -4.42 -14.05
N ALA A 133 2.89 -3.44 -14.52
CA ALA A 133 3.50 -3.49 -15.85
C ALA A 133 4.51 -4.65 -16.00
N LEU A 134 5.31 -4.93 -14.98
CA LEU A 134 6.22 -6.07 -14.96
C LEU A 134 5.47 -7.40 -14.96
N LEU A 135 4.41 -7.53 -14.14
CA LEU A 135 3.54 -8.72 -14.16
C LEU A 135 2.91 -8.93 -15.54
N LEU A 136 2.50 -7.84 -16.20
CA LEU A 136 1.97 -7.90 -17.55
C LEU A 136 3.02 -8.34 -18.57
N PHE A 137 4.24 -7.81 -18.48
CA PHE A 137 5.35 -8.25 -19.32
C PHE A 137 5.60 -9.75 -19.19
N TYR A 138 5.79 -10.24 -17.96
CA TYR A 138 6.03 -11.66 -17.70
C TYR A 138 4.85 -12.54 -18.13
N GLY A 139 3.62 -12.10 -17.86
CA GLY A 139 2.42 -12.82 -18.27
C GLY A 139 2.31 -13.00 -19.80
N LEU A 140 2.63 -11.95 -20.56
CA LEU A 140 2.61 -12.00 -22.02
C LEU A 140 3.74 -12.86 -22.59
N GLU A 141 4.95 -12.82 -22.01
CA GLU A 141 6.04 -13.72 -22.42
C GLU A 141 5.71 -15.19 -22.15
N ILE A 142 5.15 -15.51 -20.99
CA ILE A 142 4.71 -16.89 -20.66
C ILE A 142 3.58 -17.36 -21.60
N ALA A 143 2.73 -16.44 -22.06
CA ALA A 143 1.70 -16.74 -23.06
C ALA A 143 2.25 -16.94 -24.48
N GLY A 144 3.55 -16.78 -24.70
CA GLY A 144 4.22 -17.01 -25.98
C GLY A 144 4.26 -15.80 -26.91
N LEU A 145 3.96 -14.59 -26.42
CA LEU A 145 4.15 -13.37 -27.22
C LEU A 145 5.64 -13.03 -27.34
N ARG A 146 6.01 -12.42 -28.47
CA ARG A 146 7.36 -11.90 -28.70
C ARG A 146 7.70 -10.80 -27.68
N GLY A 147 8.89 -10.87 -27.08
CA GLY A 147 9.34 -9.95 -26.03
C GLY A 147 9.20 -8.46 -26.38
N TRP A 148 9.44 -8.04 -27.63
CA TRP A 148 9.24 -6.64 -28.05
C TRP A 148 7.78 -6.17 -27.96
N ILE A 149 6.82 -7.05 -28.26
CA ILE A 149 5.38 -6.75 -28.14
C ILE A 149 5.01 -6.63 -26.66
N SER A 150 5.48 -7.57 -25.83
CA SER A 150 5.27 -7.55 -24.39
C SER A 150 5.86 -6.30 -23.73
N LEU A 151 7.05 -5.87 -24.16
CA LEU A 151 7.72 -4.68 -23.65
C LEU A 151 6.93 -3.40 -23.99
N LEU A 152 6.48 -3.25 -25.24
CA LEU A 152 5.68 -2.11 -25.66
C LEU A 152 4.35 -2.04 -24.90
N ALA A 153 3.69 -3.19 -24.71
CA ALA A 153 2.47 -3.28 -23.93
C ALA A 153 2.68 -2.90 -22.46
N ALA A 154 3.76 -3.40 -21.83
CA ALA A 154 4.10 -3.06 -20.45
C ALA A 154 4.44 -1.57 -20.28
N ALA A 155 5.20 -0.98 -21.21
CA ALA A 155 5.51 0.44 -21.19
C ALA A 155 4.24 1.30 -21.31
N ALA A 156 3.33 0.95 -22.23
CA ALA A 156 2.05 1.63 -22.36
C ALA A 156 1.21 1.53 -21.07
N VAL A 157 1.11 0.33 -20.49
CA VAL A 157 0.36 0.08 -19.26
C VAL A 157 0.97 0.81 -18.06
N PHE A 158 2.30 0.92 -17.98
CA PHE A 158 2.97 1.71 -16.95
C PHE A 158 2.56 3.19 -17.02
N ILE A 159 2.60 3.79 -18.21
CA ILE A 159 2.23 5.20 -18.42
C ILE A 159 0.75 5.41 -18.09
N VAL A 160 -0.13 4.55 -18.60
CA VAL A 160 -1.57 4.60 -18.31
C VAL A 160 -1.82 4.43 -16.82
N GLY A 161 -1.13 3.51 -16.16
CA GLY A 161 -1.20 3.26 -14.72
C GLY A 161 -0.83 4.48 -13.89
N LEU A 162 0.30 5.12 -14.22
CA LEU A 162 0.72 6.37 -13.56
C LEU A 162 -0.30 7.50 -13.70
N ILE A 163 -0.99 7.60 -14.84
CA ILE A 163 -2.03 8.62 -15.07
C ILE A 163 -3.31 8.27 -14.30
N SER A 164 -3.73 7.00 -14.38
CA SER A 164 -4.96 6.50 -13.77
C SER A 164 -4.92 6.60 -12.24
N GLN A 165 -3.80 6.22 -11.62
CA GLN A 165 -3.68 6.18 -10.16
C GLN A 165 -3.49 7.57 -9.54
N LYS A 166 -3.12 8.58 -10.33
CA LYS A 166 -3.02 9.98 -9.89
C LYS A 166 -4.35 10.73 -9.93
N ARG A 167 -5.37 10.17 -10.61
CA ARG A 167 -6.75 10.68 -10.61
C ARG A 167 -7.53 10.09 -9.44
#